data_AF-A0A5C4T0H8-F1
#
_entry.id   AF-A0A5C4T0H8-F1
#
_cell.length_a   1.000
_cell.length_b   1.000
_cell.length_c   1.000
_cell.angle_alpha   90.00
_cell.angle_beta   90.00
_cell.angle_gamma   90.00
#
_symmetry.space_group_name_H-M   'P 1'
#
loop_
_entity.id
_entity.type
_entity.pdbx_description
1 polymer ?
#
loop_
_entity_poly.entity_id
_entity_poly.type
_entity_poly.pdbx_seq_one_letter_code
_entity_poly.pdbx_strand_id
1 'polypeptide(L)'
;MVIESQQLYWLQAVANSALFAALFTSLFFLFHSWPRRRRRWPLLALRRFIGRRTIPPFVLKLFGITGSTAGAEGKERLLLQSGFRIDPLLYELIRRIAMLAGVLLSAFGYLGMKHSWRLPWIEPVYIAAAGMIAIVMLGFDRTLLESLGKYRSHKMMKEIYTLSNQLLYYSGSKMGLHAKLSRCIPFCTAIRSDLQLLLNEWYEDAEQAIKRFKRRLGTDEAYSFAETINSLRMNENDSYYSLLRERIQDYKEKLDMAKDSRKETTSYVLFVIAGIPILNTFRIFVYPWVQEGQKLFEALN
;
A
#
# COMPACT_ATOMS: atom_id res chain seq x y z
N MET A 1 53.93 6.02 5.79
CA MET A 1 52.67 6.37 6.48
C MET A 1 51.42 6.36 5.60
N VAL A 2 51.49 6.30 4.26
CA VAL A 2 50.30 6.27 3.36
C VAL A 2 49.67 4.87 3.23
N ILE A 3 50.42 3.81 3.58
CA ILE A 3 49.96 2.41 3.44
C ILE A 3 48.94 2.04 4.53
N GLU A 4 49.08 2.58 5.75
CA GLU A 4 48.13 2.35 6.84
C GLU A 4 46.74 2.95 6.56
N SER A 5 46.69 4.13 5.91
CA SER A 5 45.41 4.75 5.55
C SER A 5 44.66 3.92 4.51
N GLN A 6 45.36 3.35 3.52
CA GLN A 6 44.73 2.57 2.47
C GLN A 6 44.13 1.26 3.02
N GLN A 7 44.82 0.59 3.94
CA GLN A 7 44.31 -0.61 4.61
C GLN A 7 43.09 -0.32 5.49
N LEU A 8 43.06 0.83 6.20
CA LEU A 8 41.92 1.28 6.98
C LEU A 8 40.67 1.55 6.11
N TYR A 9 40.85 2.17 4.93
CA TYR A 9 39.76 2.38 3.97
C TYR A 9 39.18 1.07 3.44
N TRP A 10 40.03 0.09 3.10
CA TRP A 10 39.58 -1.23 2.66
C TRP A 10 38.84 -1.98 3.77
N LEU A 11 39.35 -1.93 5.00
CA LEU A 11 38.66 -2.51 6.16
C LEU A 11 37.30 -1.86 6.41
N GLN A 12 37.19 -0.54 6.31
CA GLN A 12 35.91 0.17 6.43
C GLN A 12 34.94 -0.18 5.29
N ALA A 13 35.43 -0.28 4.05
CA ALA A 13 34.59 -0.68 2.91
C ALA A 13 34.06 -2.11 3.06
N VAL A 14 34.92 -3.05 3.49
CA VAL A 14 34.54 -4.44 3.77
C VAL A 14 33.56 -4.52 4.94
N ALA A 15 33.79 -3.79 6.03
CA ALA A 15 32.88 -3.73 7.17
C ALA A 15 31.50 -3.16 6.79
N ASN A 16 31.47 -2.06 6.05
CA ASN A 16 30.23 -1.40 5.62
C ASN A 16 29.43 -2.25 4.62
N SER A 17 30.11 -2.93 3.69
CA SER A 17 29.46 -3.86 2.76
C SER A 17 28.91 -5.10 3.46
N ALA A 18 29.63 -5.65 4.45
CA ALA A 18 29.14 -6.74 5.28
C ALA A 18 27.92 -6.32 6.13
N LEU A 19 27.94 -5.13 6.74
CA LEU A 19 26.80 -4.56 7.46
C LEU A 19 25.60 -4.34 6.53
N PHE A 20 25.83 -3.82 5.33
CA PHE A 20 24.77 -3.64 4.34
C PHE A 20 24.16 -4.98 3.91
N ALA A 21 24.98 -6.01 3.67
CA ALA A 21 24.51 -7.35 3.33
C ALA A 21 23.71 -7.99 4.48
N ALA A 22 24.17 -7.83 5.72
CA ALA A 22 23.47 -8.32 6.92
C ALA A 22 22.12 -7.60 7.12
N LEU A 23 22.08 -6.29 6.92
CA LEU A 23 20.86 -5.49 7.04
C LEU A 23 19.87 -5.82 5.91
N PHE A 24 20.37 -5.99 4.68
CA PHE A 24 19.56 -6.40 3.53
C PHE A 24 18.98 -7.81 3.71
N THR A 25 19.78 -8.77 4.17
CA THR A 25 19.31 -10.13 4.45
C THR A 25 18.32 -10.16 5.61
N SER A 26 18.57 -9.40 6.70
CA SER A 26 17.63 -9.24 7.80
C SER A 26 16.29 -8.67 7.34
N LEU A 27 16.29 -7.59 6.55
CA LEU A 27 15.08 -7.02 5.96
C LEU A 27 14.40 -8.00 5.00
N PHE A 28 15.14 -8.67 4.14
CA PHE A 28 14.60 -9.67 3.21
C PHE A 28 13.90 -10.80 3.96
N PHE A 29 14.54 -11.35 5.00
CA PHE A 29 13.93 -12.36 5.86
C PHE A 29 12.79 -11.80 6.71
N LEU A 30 12.80 -10.54 7.14
CA LEU A 30 11.69 -9.89 7.83
C LEU A 30 10.47 -9.74 6.91
N PHE A 31 10.67 -9.33 5.66
CA PHE A 31 9.62 -9.26 4.64
C PHE A 31 9.13 -10.65 4.21
N HIS A 32 10.01 -11.64 4.14
CA HIS A 32 9.64 -13.01 3.76
C HIS A 32 8.98 -13.79 4.90
N SER A 33 9.43 -13.57 6.13
CA SER A 33 8.81 -14.09 7.36
C SER A 33 7.53 -13.35 7.73
N TRP A 34 7.22 -12.23 7.05
CA TRP A 34 5.93 -11.59 7.15
C TRP A 34 4.85 -12.62 6.82
N PRO A 35 4.05 -13.05 7.80
CA PRO A 35 3.29 -14.28 7.69
C PRO A 35 2.27 -14.16 6.56
N ARG A 36 2.51 -14.92 5.49
CA ARG A 36 1.64 -15.04 4.30
C ARG A 36 0.23 -15.54 4.65
N ARG A 37 0.07 -16.17 5.83
CA ARG A 37 -1.22 -16.47 6.45
C ARG A 37 -1.53 -15.43 7.52
N ARG A 38 -2.56 -14.61 7.28
CA ARG A 38 -3.22 -13.77 8.29
C ARG A 38 -3.58 -14.64 9.51
N ARG A 39 -2.72 -14.63 10.52
CA ARG A 39 -2.96 -15.28 11.82
C ARG A 39 -4.18 -14.60 12.44
N ARG A 40 -5.31 -15.31 12.44
CA ARG A 40 -6.67 -14.76 12.67
C ARG A 40 -6.92 -14.18 14.09
N TRP A 41 -5.96 -14.06 15.01
CA TRP A 41 -6.31 -14.06 16.45
C TRP A 41 -5.87 -12.92 17.40
N PRO A 42 -4.98 -11.95 17.09
CA PRO A 42 -4.83 -10.77 17.97
C PRO A 42 -5.50 -9.49 17.42
N LEU A 43 -5.64 -9.36 16.10
CA LEU A 43 -6.21 -8.16 15.48
C LEU A 43 -7.73 -8.05 15.64
N LEU A 44 -8.47 -9.14 15.85
CA LEU A 44 -9.93 -9.09 16.07
C LEU A 44 -10.30 -8.49 17.42
N ALA A 45 -9.51 -8.78 18.46
CA ALA A 45 -9.67 -8.17 19.78
C ALA A 45 -9.35 -6.67 19.73
N LEU A 46 -8.22 -6.31 19.09
CA LEU A 46 -7.84 -4.91 18.88
C LEU A 46 -8.87 -4.17 18.01
N ARG A 47 -9.44 -4.83 16.98
CA ARG A 47 -10.45 -4.25 16.08
C ARG A 47 -11.80 -4.03 16.77
N ARG A 48 -12.22 -4.92 17.68
CA ARG A 48 -13.40 -4.68 18.54
C ARG A 48 -13.14 -3.55 19.54
N PHE A 49 -11.92 -3.44 20.05
CA PHE A 49 -11.54 -2.40 21.01
C PHE A 49 -11.46 -1.01 20.35
N ILE A 50 -10.96 -0.95 19.12
CA ILE A 50 -10.83 0.28 18.32
C ILE A 50 -12.20 0.73 17.78
N GLY A 51 -13.00 -0.18 17.20
CA GLY A 51 -14.26 0.19 16.53
C GLY A 51 -15.44 0.53 17.45
N ARG A 52 -15.25 0.62 18.77
CA ARG A 52 -16.30 1.01 19.74
C ARG A 52 -15.95 2.25 20.57
N ARG A 53 -14.74 2.80 20.46
CA ARG A 53 -14.36 3.98 21.24
C ARG A 53 -14.64 5.24 20.43
N THR A 54 -15.74 5.91 20.76
CA THR A 54 -15.92 7.33 20.44
C THR A 54 -14.79 8.11 21.11
N ILE A 55 -13.91 8.72 20.30
CA ILE A 55 -12.79 9.51 20.82
C ILE A 55 -13.36 10.74 21.52
N PRO A 56 -12.93 11.04 22.76
CA PRO A 56 -13.42 12.21 23.46
C PRO A 56 -13.07 13.50 22.69
N PRO A 57 -14.04 14.44 22.54
CA PRO A 57 -13.91 15.59 21.64
C PRO A 57 -12.77 16.55 22.04
N PHE A 58 -12.37 16.56 23.31
CA PHE A 58 -11.24 17.39 23.77
C PHE A 58 -9.91 16.95 23.12
N VAL A 59 -9.71 15.64 22.91
CA VAL A 59 -8.47 15.11 22.32
C VAL A 59 -8.40 15.51 20.85
N LEU A 60 -9.53 15.41 20.14
CA LEU A 60 -9.60 15.86 18.74
C LEU A 60 -9.30 17.36 18.62
N LYS A 61 -9.82 18.18 19.55
CA LYS A 61 -9.54 19.62 19.60
C LYS A 61 -8.07 19.93 19.91
N LEU A 62 -7.45 19.21 20.85
CA LEU A 62 -6.04 19.36 21.22
C LEU A 62 -5.11 19.09 20.03
N PHE A 63 -5.44 18.09 19.22
CA PHE A 63 -4.67 17.74 18.02
C PHE A 63 -5.05 18.57 16.79
N GLY A 64 -5.94 19.56 16.91
CA GLY A 64 -6.38 20.40 15.79
C GLY A 64 -7.16 19.65 14.72
N ILE A 65 -7.81 18.54 15.08
CA ILE A 65 -8.75 17.81 14.23
C ILE A 65 -10.11 18.46 14.46
N THR A 66 -10.41 19.51 13.70
CA THR A 66 -11.78 19.98 13.56
C THR A 66 -12.57 18.90 12.85
N GLY A 67 -13.72 18.50 13.41
CA GLY A 67 -14.60 17.46 12.86
C GLY A 67 -15.28 17.86 11.55
N SER A 68 -14.53 18.43 10.61
CA SER A 68 -14.98 18.72 9.26
C SER A 68 -15.36 17.40 8.59
N THR A 69 -16.65 17.21 8.43
CA THR A 69 -17.29 16.02 7.85
C THR A 69 -16.73 15.71 6.45
N ALA A 70 -16.47 16.74 5.64
CA ALA A 70 -15.97 16.57 4.28
C ALA A 70 -14.56 15.95 4.20
N GLY A 71 -13.65 16.32 5.11
CA GLY A 71 -12.30 15.73 5.14
C GLY A 71 -12.28 14.29 5.66
N ALA A 72 -13.16 14.01 6.62
CA ALA A 72 -13.31 12.69 7.22
C ALA A 72 -13.93 11.68 6.25
N GLU A 73 -14.97 12.08 5.50
CA GLU A 73 -15.63 11.23 4.50
C GLU A 73 -14.68 10.80 3.37
N GLY A 74 -13.86 11.75 2.86
CA GLY A 74 -12.86 11.44 1.85
C GLY A 74 -11.84 10.40 2.32
N LYS A 75 -11.37 10.53 3.57
CA LYS A 75 -10.43 9.56 4.16
C LYS A 75 -11.09 8.23 4.50
N GLU A 76 -12.34 8.25 4.94
CA GLU A 76 -13.10 7.02 5.16
C GLU A 76 -13.18 6.21 3.86
N ARG A 77 -13.50 6.88 2.74
CA ARG A 77 -13.53 6.23 1.42
C ARG A 77 -12.17 5.63 1.04
N LEU A 78 -11.07 6.36 1.26
CA LEU A 78 -9.70 5.87 0.97
C LEU A 78 -9.30 4.68 1.85
N LEU A 79 -9.64 4.72 3.14
CA LEU A 79 -9.40 3.63 4.08
C LEU A 79 -10.22 2.38 3.72
N LEU A 80 -11.49 2.56 3.36
CA LEU A 80 -12.34 1.48 2.89
C LEU A 80 -11.82 0.86 1.60
N GLN A 81 -11.36 1.68 0.64
CA GLN A 81 -10.79 1.20 -0.62
C GLN A 81 -9.48 0.43 -0.41
N SER A 82 -8.59 0.93 0.44
CA SER A 82 -7.33 0.24 0.82
C SER A 82 -7.58 -1.00 1.70
N GLY A 83 -8.75 -1.13 2.32
CA GLY A 83 -9.18 -2.30 3.10
C GLY A 83 -8.94 -2.18 4.60
N PHE A 84 -8.57 -1.00 5.06
CA PHE A 84 -8.50 -0.66 6.47
C PHE A 84 -9.89 -0.24 6.95
N ARG A 85 -10.48 -1.03 7.86
CA ARG A 85 -11.76 -0.69 8.52
C ARG A 85 -11.45 -0.04 9.87
N ILE A 86 -10.81 1.13 9.82
CA ILE A 86 -10.42 1.94 10.99
C ILE A 86 -11.19 3.25 10.89
N ASP A 87 -11.69 3.76 12.02
CA ASP A 87 -12.37 5.06 12.05
C ASP A 87 -11.42 6.15 11.53
N PRO A 88 -11.87 7.01 10.59
CA PRO A 88 -11.01 8.01 9.95
C PRO A 88 -10.40 8.99 10.96
N LEU A 89 -11.14 9.32 12.02
CA LEU A 89 -10.69 10.18 13.11
C LEU A 89 -9.56 9.55 13.94
N LEU A 90 -9.67 8.24 14.22
CA LEU A 90 -8.65 7.51 14.96
C LEU A 90 -7.38 7.37 14.14
N TYR A 91 -7.54 7.16 12.83
CA TYR A 91 -6.44 7.14 11.89
C TYR A 91 -5.68 8.48 11.86
N GLU A 92 -6.39 9.60 11.74
CA GLU A 92 -5.78 10.93 11.78
C GLU A 92 -5.03 11.21 13.08
N LEU A 93 -5.63 10.83 14.22
CA LEU A 93 -5.03 11.02 15.52
C LEU A 93 -3.72 10.22 15.65
N ILE A 94 -3.73 8.94 15.29
CA ILE A 94 -2.51 8.11 15.29
C ILE A 94 -1.45 8.72 14.37
N ARG A 95 -1.85 9.17 13.17
CA ARG A 95 -0.95 9.80 12.21
C ARG A 95 -0.31 11.07 12.77
N ARG A 96 -1.09 11.96 13.41
CA ARG A 96 -0.57 13.21 14.01
C ARG A 96 0.35 12.93 15.19
N ILE A 97 0.02 11.95 16.04
CA ILE A 97 0.90 11.50 17.13
C ILE A 97 2.22 10.96 16.55
N ALA A 98 2.15 10.15 15.50
CA ALA A 98 3.33 9.61 14.85
C ALA A 98 4.19 10.70 14.18
N MET A 99 3.58 11.73 13.58
CA MET A 99 4.32 12.89 13.06
C MET A 99 5.03 13.67 14.17
N LEU A 100 4.34 13.94 15.29
CA LEU A 100 4.94 14.62 16.44
C LEU A 100 6.08 13.80 17.04
N ALA A 101 5.91 12.48 17.16
CA ALA A 101 6.98 11.58 17.57
C ALA A 101 8.17 11.65 16.61
N GLY A 102 7.92 11.70 15.29
CA GLY A 102 8.95 11.91 14.28
C GLY A 102 9.70 13.23 14.45
N VAL A 103 8.99 14.34 14.71
CA VAL A 103 9.60 15.66 14.96
C VAL A 103 10.45 15.64 16.22
N LEU A 104 9.95 15.03 17.30
CA LEU A 104 10.70 14.89 18.55
C LEU A 104 11.97 14.06 18.32
N LEU A 105 11.88 12.93 17.61
CA LEU A 105 13.06 12.12 17.26
C LEU A 105 14.08 12.92 16.44
N SER A 106 13.63 13.70 15.46
CA SER A 106 14.50 14.58 14.69
C SER A 106 15.19 15.62 15.55
N ALA A 107 14.45 16.26 16.47
CA ALA A 107 14.98 17.26 17.39
C ALA A 107 15.97 16.64 18.40
N PHE A 108 15.68 15.45 18.94
CA PHE A 108 16.60 14.71 19.80
C PHE A 108 17.88 14.33 19.08
N GLY A 109 17.79 13.86 17.84
CA GLY A 109 18.96 13.58 17.00
C GLY A 109 19.82 14.83 16.78
N TYR A 110 19.19 15.96 16.46
CA TYR A 110 19.88 17.24 16.29
C TYR A 110 20.57 17.74 17.58
N LEU A 111 19.88 17.67 18.72
CA LEU A 111 20.45 18.05 20.02
C LEU A 111 21.61 17.13 20.42
N GLY A 112 21.50 15.84 20.12
CA GLY A 112 22.56 14.85 20.34
C GLY A 112 23.82 15.15 19.53
N MET A 113 23.67 15.64 18.28
CA MET A 113 24.80 16.13 17.48
C MET A 113 25.45 17.36 18.12
N LYS A 114 24.65 18.33 18.58
CA LYS A 114 25.16 19.58 19.18
C LYS A 114 25.91 19.37 20.51
N HIS A 115 25.41 18.47 21.36
CA HIS A 115 26.01 18.22 22.69
C HIS A 115 26.98 17.03 22.70
N SER A 116 27.33 16.47 21.53
CA SER A 116 28.22 15.31 21.41
C SER A 116 27.81 14.14 22.31
N TRP A 117 26.51 13.86 22.37
CA TRP A 117 25.99 12.73 23.12
C TRP A 117 26.33 11.44 22.35
N ARG A 118 27.43 10.79 22.74
CA ARG A 118 27.83 9.50 22.18
C ARG A 118 27.01 8.41 22.86
N LEU A 119 25.80 8.16 22.35
CA LEU A 119 25.09 6.93 22.63
C LEU A 119 25.93 5.76 22.05
N PRO A 120 26.22 4.71 22.83
CA PRO A 120 27.23 3.72 22.45
C PRO A 120 26.87 2.85 21.23
N TRP A 121 25.64 2.93 20.72
CA TRP A 121 25.10 1.99 19.73
C TRP A 121 24.48 2.66 18.49
N ILE A 122 24.19 3.97 18.53
CA ILE A 122 23.50 4.65 17.43
C ILE A 122 24.04 6.08 17.30
N GLU A 123 24.57 6.42 16.12
CA GLU A 123 24.96 7.80 15.85
C GLU A 123 23.73 8.72 15.80
N PRO A 124 23.77 9.91 16.43
CA PRO A 124 22.64 10.85 16.45
C PRO A 124 22.11 11.24 15.06
N VAL A 125 22.98 11.19 14.03
CA VAL A 125 22.62 11.44 12.63
C VAL A 125 21.56 10.46 12.13
N TYR A 126 21.65 9.18 12.49
CA TYR A 126 20.67 8.18 12.07
C TYR A 126 19.31 8.39 12.72
N ILE A 127 19.27 8.85 13.98
CA ILE A 127 18.04 9.18 14.69
C ILE A 127 17.36 10.38 14.02
N ALA A 128 18.14 11.41 13.70
CA ALA A 128 17.64 12.59 12.99
C ALA A 128 17.09 12.24 11.60
N ALA A 129 17.84 11.44 10.84
CA ALA A 129 17.43 10.98 9.51
C ALA A 129 16.17 10.12 9.57
N ALA A 130 16.09 9.18 10.52
CA ALA A 130 14.92 8.32 10.70
C ALA A 130 13.65 9.13 11.04
N GLY A 131 13.77 10.12 11.93
CA GLY A 131 12.67 11.04 12.25
C GLY A 131 12.19 11.82 11.02
N MET A 132 13.13 12.35 10.23
CA MET A 132 12.82 13.06 8.98
C MET A 132 12.13 12.17 7.95
N ILE A 133 12.65 10.96 7.74
CA ILE A 133 12.04 9.98 6.82
C ILE A 133 10.62 9.62 7.27
N ALA A 134 10.41 9.39 8.57
CA ALA A 134 9.09 9.10 9.12
C ALA A 134 8.09 10.24 8.88
N ILE A 135 8.50 11.49 9.08
CA ILE A 135 7.66 12.67 8.81
C ILE A 135 7.29 12.73 7.32
N VAL A 136 8.26 12.54 6.42
CA VAL A 136 8.04 12.55 4.98
C VAL A 136 7.06 11.45 4.57
N MET A 137 7.28 10.20 5.02
CA MET A 137 6.39 9.07 4.74
C MET A 137 4.96 9.33 5.25
N LEU A 138 4.81 9.83 6.47
CA LEU A 138 3.51 10.18 7.04
C LEU A 138 2.88 11.40 6.35
N GLY A 139 3.66 12.26 5.71
CA GLY A 139 3.18 13.33 4.84
C GLY A 139 2.53 12.78 3.57
N PHE A 140 3.18 11.82 2.91
CA PHE A 140 2.72 11.14 1.70
C PHE A 140 1.73 9.99 1.93
N ASP A 141 1.25 9.83 3.16
CA ASP A 141 0.28 8.81 3.53
C ASP A 141 -0.94 8.71 2.59
N ARG A 142 -1.49 9.85 2.14
CA ARG A 142 -2.64 9.84 1.22
C ARG A 142 -2.34 9.11 -0.09
N THR A 143 -1.19 9.39 -0.71
CA THR A 143 -0.81 8.75 -1.97
C THR A 143 -0.51 7.27 -1.77
N LEU A 144 0.04 6.90 -0.60
CA LEU A 144 0.22 5.50 -0.20
C LEU A 144 -1.13 4.79 -0.07
N LEU A 145 -2.11 5.35 0.64
CA LEU A 145 -3.45 4.78 0.77
C LEU A 145 -4.16 4.65 -0.58
N GLU A 146 -4.08 5.67 -1.43
CA GLU A 146 -4.62 5.63 -2.80
C GLU A 146 -3.96 4.53 -3.63
N SER A 147 -2.64 4.37 -3.56
CA SER A 147 -1.92 3.32 -4.28
C SER A 147 -2.29 1.92 -3.79
N LEU A 148 -2.40 1.72 -2.47
CA LEU A 148 -2.87 0.48 -1.87
C LEU A 148 -4.31 0.17 -2.25
N GLY A 149 -5.17 1.19 -2.29
CA GLY A 149 -6.55 1.11 -2.77
C GLY A 149 -6.62 0.64 -4.21
N LYS A 150 -5.86 1.27 -5.12
CA LYS A 150 -5.75 0.87 -6.53
C LYS A 150 -5.27 -0.57 -6.70
N TYR A 151 -4.23 -0.96 -5.96
CA TYR A 151 -3.70 -2.32 -5.99
C TYR A 151 -4.75 -3.36 -5.56
N ARG A 152 -5.46 -3.09 -4.46
CA ARG A 152 -6.55 -3.95 -3.98
C ARG A 152 -7.72 -4.00 -4.96
N SER A 153 -8.15 -2.86 -5.50
CA SER A 153 -9.21 -2.80 -6.53
C SER A 153 -8.84 -3.65 -7.73
N HIS A 154 -7.62 -3.54 -8.23
CA HIS A 154 -7.15 -4.33 -9.36
C HIS A 154 -7.16 -5.84 -9.07
N LYS A 155 -6.72 -6.25 -7.87
CA LYS A 155 -6.78 -7.65 -7.44
C LYS A 155 -8.23 -8.15 -7.37
N MET A 156 -9.13 -7.36 -6.81
CA MET A 156 -10.56 -7.69 -6.72
C MET A 156 -11.21 -7.76 -8.10
N MET A 157 -10.92 -6.81 -8.99
CA MET A 157 -11.39 -6.78 -10.37
C MET A 157 -11.01 -8.05 -11.11
N LYS A 158 -9.76 -8.53 -10.96
CA LYS A 158 -9.32 -9.81 -11.55
C LYS A 158 -10.13 -10.99 -11.02
N GLU A 159 -10.39 -11.05 -9.72
CA GLU A 159 -11.19 -12.13 -9.12
C GLU A 159 -12.66 -12.06 -9.54
N ILE A 160 -13.25 -10.86 -9.59
CA ILE A 160 -14.62 -10.61 -10.08
C ILE A 160 -14.74 -10.99 -11.56
N TYR A 161 -13.74 -10.68 -12.39
CA TYR A 161 -13.69 -11.11 -13.78
C TYR A 161 -13.70 -12.64 -13.89
N THR A 162 -12.87 -13.35 -13.11
CA THR A 162 -12.87 -14.82 -13.09
C THR A 162 -14.21 -15.36 -12.60
N LEU A 163 -14.77 -14.82 -11.51
CA LEU A 163 -16.10 -15.18 -11.00
C LEU A 163 -17.20 -15.01 -12.05
N SER A 164 -17.20 -13.87 -12.74
CA SER A 164 -18.22 -13.53 -13.74
C SER A 164 -18.17 -14.50 -14.92
N ASN A 165 -16.97 -14.84 -15.39
CA ASN A 165 -16.79 -15.90 -16.39
C ASN A 165 -17.30 -17.25 -15.90
N GLN A 166 -16.99 -17.65 -14.66
CA GLN A 166 -17.50 -18.90 -14.08
C GLN A 166 -19.02 -18.92 -13.95
N LEU A 167 -19.64 -17.81 -13.56
CA LEU A 167 -21.09 -17.66 -13.53
C LEU A 167 -21.72 -17.79 -14.93
N LEU A 168 -21.06 -17.25 -15.95
CA LEU A 168 -21.51 -17.38 -17.33
C LEU A 168 -21.49 -18.84 -17.80
N TYR A 169 -20.47 -19.62 -17.43
CA TYR A 169 -20.44 -21.06 -17.73
C TYR A 169 -21.61 -21.83 -17.10
N TYR A 170 -22.20 -21.31 -16.01
CA TYR A 170 -23.37 -21.90 -15.36
C TYR A 170 -24.72 -21.35 -15.85
N SER A 171 -24.77 -20.51 -16.89
CA SER A 171 -26.03 -19.89 -17.33
C SER A 171 -27.10 -20.91 -17.73
N GLY A 172 -26.71 -22.04 -18.33
CA GLY A 172 -27.63 -23.14 -18.68
C GLY A 172 -27.89 -24.17 -17.57
N SER A 173 -27.37 -23.94 -16.36
CA SER A 173 -27.52 -24.89 -15.26
C SER A 173 -28.80 -24.64 -14.45
N LYS A 174 -29.50 -25.72 -14.08
CA LYS A 174 -30.67 -25.69 -13.17
C LYS A 174 -30.34 -25.31 -11.71
N MET A 175 -29.07 -25.07 -11.39
CA MET A 175 -28.64 -24.69 -10.05
C MET A 175 -29.07 -23.26 -9.72
N GLY A 176 -29.56 -23.02 -8.52
CA GLY A 176 -29.84 -21.64 -8.08
C GLY A 176 -28.57 -20.81 -7.95
N LEU A 177 -28.70 -19.47 -8.04
CA LEU A 177 -27.59 -18.51 -7.98
C LEU A 177 -26.67 -18.70 -6.77
N HIS A 178 -27.22 -19.01 -5.59
CA HIS A 178 -26.42 -19.31 -4.39
C HIS A 178 -25.46 -20.49 -4.60
N ALA A 179 -25.95 -21.58 -5.18
CA ALA A 179 -25.14 -22.77 -5.45
C ALA A 179 -24.11 -22.51 -6.56
N LYS A 180 -24.47 -21.74 -7.59
CA LYS A 180 -23.54 -21.26 -8.63
C LYS A 180 -22.40 -20.45 -8.00
N LEU A 181 -22.71 -19.46 -7.15
CA LEU A 181 -21.72 -18.64 -6.44
C LEU A 181 -20.85 -19.44 -5.47
N SER A 182 -21.45 -20.42 -4.76
CA SER A 182 -20.73 -21.30 -3.84
C SER A 182 -19.64 -22.12 -4.55
N ARG A 183 -19.93 -22.63 -5.75
CA ARG A 183 -18.94 -23.30 -6.61
C ARG A 183 -17.81 -22.38 -7.07
N CYS A 184 -18.04 -21.07 -7.09
CA CYS A 184 -17.03 -20.12 -7.55
C CYS A 184 -16.07 -19.65 -6.43
N ILE A 185 -16.33 -20.00 -5.16
CA ILE A 185 -15.46 -19.66 -4.00
C ILE A 185 -13.99 -20.05 -4.18
N PRO A 186 -13.63 -21.24 -4.72
CA PRO A 186 -12.24 -21.67 -4.84
C PRO A 186 -11.39 -20.75 -5.73
N PHE A 187 -12.01 -20.03 -6.67
CA PHE A 187 -11.33 -19.10 -7.58
C PHE A 187 -11.06 -17.73 -6.94
N CYS A 188 -11.55 -17.50 -5.72
CA CYS A 188 -11.38 -16.25 -4.99
C CYS A 188 -10.26 -16.36 -3.96
N THR A 189 -9.47 -15.30 -3.81
CA THR A 189 -8.48 -15.19 -2.72
C THR A 189 -8.72 -13.96 -1.86
N ALA A 190 -8.86 -12.79 -2.47
CA ALA A 190 -9.10 -11.51 -1.82
C ALA A 190 -10.56 -11.36 -1.39
N ILE A 191 -11.51 -11.72 -2.24
CA ILE A 191 -12.95 -11.58 -1.95
C ILE A 191 -13.55 -12.81 -1.26
N ARG A 192 -12.79 -13.89 -1.13
CA ARG A 192 -13.26 -15.20 -0.63
C ARG A 192 -13.99 -15.10 0.71
N SER A 193 -13.39 -14.43 1.70
CA SER A 193 -13.99 -14.32 3.02
C SER A 193 -15.29 -13.52 3.01
N ASP A 194 -15.34 -12.43 2.24
CA ASP A 194 -16.53 -11.58 2.15
C ASP A 194 -17.64 -12.26 1.32
N LEU A 195 -17.27 -13.07 0.32
CA LEU A 195 -18.18 -13.90 -0.47
C LEU A 195 -18.76 -15.06 0.36
N GLN A 196 -17.95 -15.73 1.18
CA GLN A 196 -18.42 -16.74 2.13
C GLN A 196 -19.41 -16.15 3.14
N LEU A 197 -19.13 -14.96 3.68
CA LEU A 197 -20.07 -14.26 4.56
C LEU A 197 -21.38 -13.92 3.85
N LEU A 198 -21.31 -13.45 2.60
CA LEU A 198 -22.52 -13.20 1.80
C LEU A 198 -23.34 -14.48 1.63
N LEU A 199 -22.71 -15.61 1.31
CA LEU A 199 -23.42 -16.88 1.11
C LEU A 199 -24.01 -17.45 2.40
N ASN A 200 -23.39 -17.17 3.55
CA ASN A 200 -23.93 -17.53 4.85
C ASN A 200 -25.15 -16.66 5.20
N GLU A 201 -25.06 -15.35 4.98
CA GLU A 201 -26.15 -14.37 5.23
C GLU A 201 -27.29 -14.49 4.20
N TRP A 202 -27.07 -15.20 3.08
CA TRP A 202 -27.97 -15.25 1.94
C TRP A 202 -29.36 -15.83 2.24
N TYR A 203 -29.43 -16.83 3.12
CA TYR A 203 -30.70 -17.50 3.46
C TYR A 203 -31.56 -16.68 4.43
N GLU A 204 -30.97 -15.77 5.20
CA GLU A 204 -31.71 -14.86 6.08
C GLU A 204 -32.32 -13.72 5.26
N ASP A 205 -31.47 -13.00 4.53
CA ASP A 205 -31.89 -11.89 3.66
C ASP A 205 -30.81 -11.65 2.59
N ALA A 206 -31.04 -12.18 1.39
CA ALA A 206 -30.12 -12.04 0.28
C ALA A 206 -29.92 -10.57 -0.16
N GLU A 207 -30.92 -9.70 -0.03
CA GLU A 207 -30.76 -8.29 -0.40
C GLU A 207 -29.83 -7.56 0.56
N GLN A 208 -30.05 -7.75 1.87
CA GLN A 208 -29.17 -7.21 2.89
C GLN A 208 -27.77 -7.82 2.83
N ALA A 209 -27.65 -9.12 2.55
CA ALA A 209 -26.36 -9.79 2.38
C ALA A 209 -25.56 -9.15 1.23
N ILE A 210 -26.19 -8.87 0.09
CA ILE A 210 -25.58 -8.18 -1.05
C ILE A 210 -25.20 -6.74 -0.69
N LYS A 211 -26.09 -5.98 -0.01
CA LYS A 211 -25.78 -4.62 0.46
C LYS A 211 -24.59 -4.60 1.43
N ARG A 212 -24.50 -5.56 2.36
CA ARG A 212 -23.37 -5.69 3.29
C ARG A 212 -22.09 -6.10 2.55
N PHE A 213 -22.16 -7.01 1.60
CA PHE A 213 -21.03 -7.43 0.76
C PHE A 213 -20.44 -6.26 -0.03
N LYS A 214 -21.31 -5.49 -0.70
CA LYS A 214 -20.98 -4.23 -1.39
C LYS A 214 -20.22 -3.26 -0.46
N ARG A 215 -20.76 -3.01 0.73
CA ARG A 215 -20.11 -2.15 1.75
C ARG A 215 -18.78 -2.72 2.26
N ARG A 216 -18.66 -4.05 2.41
CA ARG A 216 -17.44 -4.72 2.91
C ARG A 216 -16.26 -4.63 1.94
N LEU A 217 -16.53 -4.66 0.64
CA LEU A 217 -15.52 -4.59 -0.40
C LEU A 217 -15.07 -3.14 -0.66
N GLY A 218 -16.01 -2.21 -0.78
CA GLY A 218 -15.72 -0.77 -0.86
C GLY A 218 -14.99 -0.34 -2.15
N THR A 219 -15.08 -1.13 -3.21
CA THR A 219 -14.54 -0.80 -4.54
C THR A 219 -15.66 -0.65 -5.56
N ASP A 220 -15.44 0.17 -6.59
CA ASP A 220 -16.45 0.45 -7.62
C ASP A 220 -16.77 -0.81 -8.44
N GLU A 221 -15.79 -1.67 -8.69
CA GLU A 221 -16.02 -2.95 -9.38
C GLU A 221 -16.87 -3.91 -8.54
N ALA A 222 -16.65 -3.93 -7.21
CA ALA A 222 -17.46 -4.73 -6.31
C ALA A 222 -18.90 -4.21 -6.22
N TYR A 223 -19.08 -2.88 -6.30
CA TYR A 223 -20.40 -2.26 -6.40
C TYR A 223 -21.14 -2.77 -7.64
N SER A 224 -20.52 -2.64 -8.82
CA SER A 224 -21.13 -3.08 -10.07
C SER A 224 -21.47 -4.57 -10.05
N PHE A 225 -20.56 -5.40 -9.55
CA PHE A 225 -20.78 -6.84 -9.46
C PHE A 225 -21.90 -7.23 -8.48
N ALA A 226 -21.99 -6.55 -7.33
CA ALA A 226 -23.07 -6.77 -6.37
C ALA A 226 -24.45 -6.44 -6.96
N GLU A 227 -24.56 -5.36 -7.73
CA GLU A 227 -25.80 -5.03 -8.45
C GLU A 227 -26.13 -6.10 -9.51
N THR A 228 -25.13 -6.60 -10.24
CA THR A 228 -25.33 -7.71 -11.19
C THR A 228 -25.86 -8.97 -10.50
N ILE A 229 -25.31 -9.33 -9.33
CA ILE A 229 -25.81 -10.45 -8.53
C ILE A 229 -27.26 -10.20 -8.09
N ASN A 230 -27.58 -8.99 -7.64
CA ASN A 230 -28.94 -8.66 -7.20
C ASN A 230 -29.94 -8.77 -8.35
N SER A 231 -29.56 -8.31 -9.55
CA SER A 231 -30.37 -8.45 -10.76
C SER A 231 -30.56 -9.91 -11.17
N LEU A 232 -29.49 -10.71 -11.17
CA LEU A 232 -29.55 -12.15 -11.47
C LEU A 232 -30.42 -12.92 -10.46
N ARG A 233 -30.44 -12.48 -9.18
CA ARG A 233 -31.29 -13.07 -8.15
C ARG A 233 -32.78 -12.85 -8.45
N MET A 234 -33.13 -11.65 -8.91
CA MET A 234 -34.53 -11.26 -9.13
C MET A 234 -35.13 -11.96 -10.34
N ASN A 235 -34.36 -12.13 -11.41
CA ASN A 235 -34.78 -12.87 -12.60
C ASN A 235 -33.56 -13.53 -13.27
N GLU A 236 -33.49 -14.86 -13.26
CA GLU A 236 -32.52 -15.62 -14.09
C GLU A 236 -33.01 -15.62 -15.56
N ASN A 237 -32.98 -14.46 -16.21
CA ASN A 237 -33.27 -14.31 -17.64
C ASN A 237 -31.95 -14.18 -18.44
N ASP A 238 -31.94 -14.69 -19.66
CA ASP A 238 -30.79 -14.60 -20.59
C ASP A 238 -30.34 -13.16 -20.83
N SER A 239 -31.25 -12.18 -20.75
CA SER A 239 -30.93 -10.75 -20.83
C SER A 239 -30.01 -10.24 -19.71
N TYR A 240 -29.98 -10.89 -18.54
CA TYR A 240 -29.03 -10.52 -17.48
C TYR A 240 -27.67 -11.17 -17.67
N TYR A 241 -27.62 -12.32 -18.35
CA TYR A 241 -26.37 -12.94 -18.77
C TYR A 241 -25.71 -12.17 -19.92
N SER A 242 -26.46 -11.49 -20.80
CA SER A 242 -25.86 -10.57 -21.78
C SER A 242 -25.21 -9.36 -21.10
N LEU A 243 -25.85 -8.77 -20.08
CA LEU A 243 -25.24 -7.72 -19.25
C LEU A 243 -23.97 -8.22 -18.56
N LEU A 244 -23.96 -9.46 -18.07
CA LEU A 244 -22.76 -10.06 -17.49
C LEU A 244 -21.62 -10.17 -18.52
N ARG A 245 -21.91 -10.52 -19.79
CA ARG A 245 -20.91 -10.55 -20.88
C ARG A 245 -20.31 -9.18 -21.15
N GLU A 246 -21.14 -8.15 -21.23
CA GLU A 246 -20.71 -6.76 -21.41
C GLU A 246 -19.75 -6.34 -20.28
N ARG A 247 -20.12 -6.61 -19.02
CA ARG A 247 -19.27 -6.31 -17.87
C ARG A 247 -17.95 -7.08 -17.87
N ILE A 248 -17.95 -8.34 -18.33
CA ILE A 248 -16.73 -9.13 -18.48
C ILE A 248 -15.79 -8.46 -19.49
N GLN A 249 -16.33 -7.94 -20.60
CA GLN A 249 -15.56 -7.22 -21.59
C GLN A 249 -14.99 -5.90 -21.03
N ASP A 250 -15.80 -5.10 -20.33
CA ASP A 250 -15.35 -3.89 -19.63
C ASP A 250 -14.19 -4.18 -18.65
N TYR A 251 -14.31 -5.25 -17.86
CA TYR A 251 -13.28 -5.64 -16.92
C TYR A 251 -12.00 -6.10 -17.62
N LYS A 252 -12.12 -6.80 -18.74
CA LYS A 252 -10.97 -7.21 -19.56
C LYS A 252 -10.20 -5.99 -20.07
N GLU A 253 -10.91 -5.00 -20.64
CA GLU A 253 -10.31 -3.77 -21.14
C GLU A 253 -9.61 -2.99 -20.03
N LYS A 254 -10.25 -2.82 -18.86
CA LYS A 254 -9.62 -2.19 -17.69
C LYS A 254 -8.38 -2.93 -17.19
N LEU A 255 -8.40 -4.26 -17.22
CA LEU A 255 -7.24 -5.08 -16.82
C LEU A 255 -6.08 -4.93 -17.80
N ASP A 256 -6.36 -4.86 -19.10
CA ASP A 256 -5.37 -4.68 -20.16
C ASP A 256 -4.76 -3.27 -20.10
N MET A 257 -5.57 -2.21 -19.96
CA MET A 257 -5.09 -0.84 -19.74
C MET A 257 -4.16 -0.74 -18.51
N ALA A 258 -4.54 -1.40 -17.40
CA ALA A 258 -3.71 -1.45 -16.19
C ALA A 258 -2.42 -2.25 -16.37
N LYS A 259 -2.38 -3.20 -17.31
CA LYS A 259 -1.16 -3.95 -17.65
C LYS A 259 -0.20 -3.08 -18.46
N ASP A 260 -0.71 -2.32 -19.42
CA ASP A 260 0.11 -1.47 -20.26
C ASP A 260 0.68 -0.27 -19.50
N SER A 261 -0.13 0.39 -18.67
CA SER A 261 0.34 1.46 -17.76
C SER A 261 1.48 1.00 -16.83
N ARG A 262 1.45 -0.27 -16.37
CA ARG A 262 2.52 -0.84 -15.54
C ARG A 262 3.82 -1.04 -16.32
N LYS A 263 3.75 -1.44 -17.60
CA LYS A 263 4.94 -1.58 -18.45
C LYS A 263 5.62 -0.23 -18.61
N GLU A 264 4.85 0.81 -18.94
CA GLU A 264 5.36 2.18 -19.10
C GLU A 264 6.04 2.68 -17.82
N THR A 265 5.34 2.58 -16.68
CA THR A 265 5.90 3.02 -15.38
C THR A 265 7.19 2.26 -15.04
N THR A 266 7.23 0.95 -15.30
CA THR A 266 8.43 0.14 -15.04
C THR A 266 9.59 0.58 -15.94
N SER A 267 9.33 0.88 -17.21
CA SER A 267 10.32 1.42 -18.14
C SER A 267 10.88 2.77 -17.67
N TYR A 268 10.03 3.68 -17.18
CA TYR A 268 10.49 4.95 -16.62
C TYR A 268 11.37 4.77 -15.38
N VAL A 269 10.99 3.89 -14.46
CA VAL A 269 11.79 3.60 -13.27
C VAL A 269 13.14 2.98 -13.65
N LEU A 270 13.15 2.03 -14.59
CA LEU A 270 14.39 1.44 -15.10
C LEU A 270 15.29 2.48 -15.75
N PHE A 271 14.73 3.42 -16.52
CA PHE A 271 15.47 4.52 -17.12
C PHE A 271 16.13 5.41 -16.07
N VAL A 272 15.41 5.80 -15.02
CA VAL A 272 15.97 6.60 -13.92
C VAL A 272 17.06 5.85 -13.16
N ILE A 273 16.84 4.56 -12.84
CA ILE A 273 17.84 3.74 -12.14
C ILE A 273 19.09 3.57 -13.01
N ALA A 274 18.94 3.36 -14.32
CA ALA A 274 20.06 3.28 -15.26
C ALA A 274 20.80 4.62 -15.42
N GLY A 275 20.10 5.75 -15.26
CA GLY A 275 20.69 7.09 -15.26
C GLY A 275 21.61 7.37 -14.07
N ILE A 276 21.37 6.75 -12.90
CA ILE A 276 22.20 6.98 -11.70
C ILE A 276 23.66 6.57 -11.91
N PRO A 277 23.99 5.34 -12.38
CA PRO A 277 25.35 4.97 -12.72
C PRO A 277 25.98 5.91 -13.75
N ILE A 278 25.24 6.29 -14.79
CA ILE A 278 25.74 7.17 -15.86
C ILE A 278 26.15 8.54 -15.27
N LEU A 279 25.26 9.16 -14.48
CA LEU A 279 25.54 10.43 -13.79
C LEU A 279 26.73 10.29 -12.84
N ASN A 280 26.86 9.16 -12.15
CA ASN A 280 27.98 8.91 -11.26
C ASN A 280 29.30 8.78 -12.05
N THR A 281 29.30 8.12 -13.20
CA THR A 281 30.45 8.05 -14.11
C THR A 281 30.86 9.45 -14.58
N PHE A 282 29.91 10.31 -14.98
CA PHE A 282 30.21 11.70 -15.31
C PHE A 282 30.86 12.45 -14.13
N ARG A 283 30.34 12.27 -12.91
CA ARG A 283 30.91 12.90 -11.71
C ARG A 283 32.32 12.40 -11.39
N ILE A 284 32.58 11.10 -11.52
CA ILE A 284 33.87 10.50 -11.15
C ILE A 284 34.94 10.80 -12.20
N PHE A 285 34.60 10.74 -13.49
CA PHE A 285 35.60 10.84 -14.57
C PHE A 285 35.66 12.21 -15.24
N VAL A 286 34.52 12.82 -15.54
CA VAL A 286 34.49 14.05 -16.34
C VAL A 286 34.73 15.28 -15.48
N TYR A 287 34.15 15.32 -14.27
CA TYR A 287 34.26 16.49 -13.39
C TYR A 287 35.71 16.85 -13.02
N PRO A 288 36.60 15.91 -12.62
CA PRO A 288 38.00 16.23 -12.35
C PRO A 288 38.73 16.75 -13.58
N TRP A 289 38.45 16.18 -14.76
CA TRP A 289 39.08 16.58 -16.01
C TRP A 289 38.69 18.01 -16.43
N VAL A 290 37.42 18.37 -16.23
CA VAL A 290 36.94 19.75 -16.43
C VAL A 290 37.61 20.72 -15.46
N GLN A 291 37.77 20.34 -14.18
CA GLN A 291 38.48 21.17 -13.21
C GLN A 291 39.95 21.37 -13.57
N GLU A 292 40.64 20.33 -14.05
CA GLU A 292 42.03 20.45 -14.53
C GLU A 292 42.12 21.34 -15.77
N GLY A 293 41.20 21.20 -16.71
CA GLY A 293 41.11 22.09 -17.88
C GLY A 293 40.92 23.56 -17.49
N GLN A 294 40.01 23.85 -16.56
CA GLN A 294 39.79 25.22 -16.06
C GLN A 294 41.06 25.80 -15.43
N LYS A 295 41.77 25.02 -14.60
CA LYS A 295 43.05 25.46 -14.00
C LYS A 295 44.12 25.77 -15.05
N LEU A 296 44.18 25.00 -16.13
CA LEU A 296 45.14 25.24 -17.22
C LEU A 296 44.82 26.54 -17.98
N PHE A 297 43.54 26.83 -18.24
CA PHE A 297 43.13 28.09 -18.87
C PHE A 297 43.34 29.30 -17.96
N GLU A 298 43.09 29.17 -16.65
CA GLU A 298 43.39 30.22 -15.66
C GLU A 298 44.90 30.50 -15.55
N ALA A 299 45.77 29.51 -15.79
CA ALA A 299 47.22 29.71 -15.77
C ALA A 299 47.78 30.32 -17.07
N LEU A 300 47.01 30.34 -18.16
CA LEU A 300 47.41 30.89 -19.47
C LEU A 300 46.96 32.35 -19.69
N ASN A 301 45.98 32.82 -18.92
CA ASN A 301 45.51 34.21 -18.89
C ASN A 301 46.25 35.02 -17.80
#